data_AF-X7ZJA0-F1
#
_entry.id   AF-X7ZJA0-F1
#
_cell.length_a   1.000
_cell.length_b   1.000
_cell.length_c   1.000
_cell.angle_alpha   90.00
_cell.angle_beta   90.00
_cell.angle_gamma   90.00
#
_symmetry.space_group_name_H-M   'P 1'
#
loop_
_entity.id
_entity.type
_entity.pdbx_description
1 polymer ?
#
loop_
_entity_poly.entity_id
_entity_poly.type
_entity_poly.pdbx_seq_one_letter_code
_entity_poly.pdbx_strand_id
1 'polypeptide(L)'
;MARAIHVFRTPDRFVAGTVGQPGNRTFYIQAAHDDRVVSVVLEKQQVAVLAERIGALLLEVNRRFGTPVPPEPAEVEDLNPLIMPVDAEFRVGTMGLGWDSEAQTVVVELLAVTDAEFDASVVLDDTDEGPDAVRVFLTPESARQFATRSNRVISAGRPPCPLCQEPLDPQGHICARTNGYRRDLLFGSDDEPEQ
;
A
#
# COMPACT_ATOMS: atom_id res chain seq x y z
N MET A 1 27.84 12.12 0.84
CA MET A 1 27.05 12.68 -0.29
C MET A 1 25.78 13.23 0.30
N ALA A 2 25.24 14.34 -0.22
CA ALA A 2 23.92 14.83 0.19
C ALA A 2 22.84 13.82 -0.24
N ARG A 3 21.80 13.63 0.57
CA ARG A 3 20.71 12.70 0.26
C ARG A 3 19.86 13.18 -0.90
N ALA A 4 19.25 12.27 -1.65
CA ALA A 4 18.28 12.58 -2.69
C ALA A 4 16.84 12.53 -2.12
N ILE A 5 16.10 13.64 -2.25
CA ILE A 5 14.67 13.70 -1.88
C ILE A 5 13.82 13.90 -3.14
N HIS A 6 13.09 12.86 -3.53
CA HIS A 6 12.16 12.89 -4.64
C HIS A 6 10.80 13.42 -4.18
N VAL A 7 10.52 14.69 -4.46
CA VAL A 7 9.24 15.33 -4.09
C VAL A 7 8.22 15.26 -5.23
N PHE A 8 6.98 14.87 -4.90
CA PHE A 8 5.80 14.89 -5.76
C PHE A 8 4.67 15.65 -5.07
N ARG A 9 4.46 16.91 -5.46
CA ARG A 9 3.42 17.77 -4.86
C ARG A 9 2.03 17.52 -5.44
N THR A 10 1.98 17.16 -6.72
CA THR A 10 0.75 16.92 -7.48
C THR A 10 0.95 15.66 -8.34
N PRO A 11 1.14 14.48 -7.72
CA PRO A 11 1.32 13.25 -8.48
C PRO A 11 0.06 12.95 -9.31
N ASP A 12 0.26 12.58 -10.58
CA ASP A 12 -0.84 12.08 -11.41
C ASP A 12 -1.23 10.66 -10.99
N ARG A 13 -0.27 9.93 -10.40
CA ARG A 13 -0.48 8.56 -9.95
C ARG A 13 0.40 8.23 -8.76
N PHE A 14 -0.20 7.67 -7.71
CA PHE A 14 0.52 7.10 -6.56
C PHE A 14 -0.12 5.76 -6.21
N VAL A 15 0.57 4.66 -6.47
CA VAL A 15 -0.02 3.31 -6.38
C VAL A 15 0.94 2.29 -5.80
N ALA A 16 0.39 1.33 -5.05
CA ALA A 16 1.08 0.08 -4.75
C ALA A 16 0.85 -0.94 -5.87
N GLY A 17 1.87 -1.78 -6.12
CA GLY A 17 1.82 -2.87 -7.07
C GLY A 17 2.82 -3.97 -6.74
N THR A 18 2.77 -5.08 -7.48
CA THR A 18 3.69 -6.20 -7.30
C THR A 18 4.18 -6.75 -8.62
N VAL A 19 5.43 -7.21 -8.64
CA VAL A 19 6.01 -7.97 -9.77
C VAL A 19 6.43 -9.34 -9.26
N GLY A 20 6.24 -10.38 -10.08
CA GLY A 20 6.59 -11.77 -9.76
C GLY A 20 5.38 -12.69 -9.55
N GLN A 21 5.67 -13.96 -9.21
CA GLN A 21 4.64 -15.00 -9.05
C GLN A 21 4.04 -15.00 -7.64
N PRO A 22 2.77 -15.46 -7.45
CA PRO A 22 2.20 -15.70 -6.12
C PRO A 22 3.17 -16.49 -5.23
N GLY A 23 3.44 -16.00 -4.01
CA GLY A 23 4.41 -16.59 -3.09
C GLY A 23 5.84 -16.04 -3.19
N ASN A 24 6.22 -15.44 -4.33
CA ASN A 24 7.51 -14.78 -4.53
C ASN A 24 7.34 -13.44 -5.26
N ARG A 25 6.51 -12.57 -4.69
CA ARG A 25 6.21 -11.23 -5.23
C ARG A 25 7.07 -10.18 -4.53
N THR A 26 7.64 -9.28 -5.31
CA THR A 26 8.23 -8.04 -4.80
C THR A 26 7.19 -6.94 -4.86
N PHE A 27 7.01 -6.21 -3.76
CA PHE A 27 6.08 -5.09 -3.66
C PHE A 27 6.80 -3.79 -3.98
N TYR A 28 6.10 -2.93 -4.71
CA TYR A 28 6.57 -1.60 -5.10
C TYR A 28 5.51 -0.56 -4.78
N ILE A 29 5.96 0.64 -4.45
CA ILE A 29 5.15 1.86 -4.57
C ILE A 29 5.73 2.67 -5.72
N GLN A 30 4.85 3.18 -6.57
CA GLN A 30 5.20 4.01 -7.71
C GLN A 30 4.49 5.35 -7.62
N ALA A 31 5.26 6.43 -7.70
CA ALA A 31 4.78 7.80 -7.86
C ALA A 31 5.11 8.26 -9.30
N ALA A 32 4.13 8.82 -9.99
CA ALA A 32 4.30 9.37 -11.32
C ALA A 32 3.75 10.79 -11.40
N HIS A 33 4.46 11.65 -12.11
CA HIS A 33 3.98 12.95 -12.55
C HIS A 33 4.59 13.29 -13.91
N ASP A 34 3.74 13.54 -14.90
CA ASP A 34 4.12 13.63 -16.32
C ASP A 34 5.00 12.44 -16.73
N ASP A 35 6.20 12.71 -17.27
CA ASP A 35 7.17 11.70 -17.72
C ASP A 35 8.04 11.16 -16.57
N ARG A 36 7.91 11.71 -15.35
CA ARG A 36 8.74 11.35 -14.20
C ARG A 36 8.06 10.26 -13.40
N VAL A 37 8.69 9.09 -13.34
CA VAL A 37 8.24 7.94 -12.54
C VAL A 37 9.33 7.56 -11.55
N VAL A 38 8.97 7.44 -10.28
CA VAL A 38 9.86 6.92 -9.23
C VAL A 38 9.22 5.69 -8.61
N SER A 39 9.97 4.60 -8.54
CA SER A 39 9.54 3.36 -7.91
C SER A 39 10.45 3.02 -6.74
N VAL A 40 9.86 2.54 -5.64
CA VAL A 40 10.60 2.08 -4.46
C VAL A 40 10.11 0.69 -4.06
N VAL A 41 11.00 -0.13 -3.51
CA VAL A 41 10.69 -1.50 -3.05
C VAL A 41 10.30 -1.48 -1.58
N LEU A 42 9.25 -2.20 -1.23
CA LEU A 42 8.79 -2.36 0.15
C LEU A 42 8.47 -3.81 0.47
N GLU A 43 8.38 -4.10 1.76
CA GLU A 43 7.77 -5.34 2.25
C GLU A 43 6.25 -5.28 2.20
N LYS A 44 5.62 -6.45 2.05
CA LYS A 44 4.15 -6.58 2.09
C LYS A 44 3.54 -5.95 3.35
N GLN A 45 4.18 -6.14 4.50
CA GLN A 45 3.69 -5.62 5.78
C GLN A 45 3.78 -4.09 5.83
N GLN A 46 4.82 -3.49 5.25
CA GLN A 46 4.94 -2.03 5.16
C GLN A 46 3.80 -1.43 4.32
N VAL A 47 3.47 -2.03 3.16
CA VAL A 47 2.34 -1.57 2.33
C VAL A 47 1.01 -1.67 3.10
N ALA A 48 0.81 -2.75 3.86
CA ALA A 48 -0.40 -2.92 4.68
C ALA A 48 -0.51 -1.85 5.77
N VAL A 49 0.58 -1.62 6.52
CA VAL A 49 0.64 -0.61 7.58
C VAL A 49 0.42 0.79 7.02
N LEU A 50 1.00 1.11 5.87
CA LEU A 50 0.81 2.42 5.24
C LEU A 50 -0.66 2.65 4.84
N ALA A 51 -1.30 1.67 4.20
CA ALA A 51 -2.71 1.75 3.82
C ALA A 51 -3.63 1.93 5.03
N GLU A 52 -3.40 1.17 6.10
CA GLU A 52 -4.16 1.28 7.36
C GLU A 52 -3.97 2.66 8.01
N ARG A 53 -2.72 3.11 8.13
CA ARG A 53 -2.40 4.40 8.77
C ARG A 53 -2.96 5.59 8.00
N ILE A 54 -2.98 5.54 6.67
CA ILE A 54 -3.65 6.56 5.85
C ILE A 54 -5.15 6.64 6.18
N GLY A 55 -5.83 5.49 6.26
CA GLY A 55 -7.25 5.45 6.66
C GLY A 55 -7.49 6.03 8.05
N ALA A 56 -6.65 5.68 9.02
CA ALA A 56 -6.74 6.20 10.39
C ALA A 56 -6.49 7.73 10.44
N LEU A 57 -5.49 8.22 9.71
CA LEU A 57 -5.19 9.65 9.62
C LEU A 57 -6.38 10.43 9.08
N LEU A 58 -6.98 10.00 7.97
CA LEU A 58 -8.13 10.68 7.36
C LEU A 58 -9.30 10.80 8.36
N LEU A 59 -9.61 9.72 9.08
CA LEU A 59 -10.65 9.74 10.12
C LEU A 59 -10.32 10.71 11.27
N GLU A 60 -9.06 10.75 11.68
CA GLU A 60 -8.62 11.66 12.73
C GLU A 60 -8.70 13.13 12.29
N VAL A 61 -8.27 13.43 11.07
CA VAL A 61 -8.33 14.77 10.48
C VAL A 61 -9.77 15.25 10.36
N ASN A 62 -10.71 14.41 9.93
CA ASN A 62 -12.15 14.74 9.94
C ASN A 62 -12.62 15.15 11.34
N ARG A 63 -12.33 14.30 12.32
CA ARG A 63 -12.75 14.53 13.71
C ARG A 63 -12.18 15.83 14.29
N ARG A 64 -10.93 16.19 13.94
CA ARG A 64 -10.23 17.37 14.51
C ARG A 64 -10.52 18.66 13.74
N PHE A 65 -10.60 18.61 12.42
CA PHE A 65 -10.63 19.78 11.54
C PHE A 65 -11.89 19.88 10.69
N GLY A 66 -12.77 18.87 10.72
CA GLY A 66 -13.98 18.84 9.91
C GLY A 66 -13.72 18.62 8.42
N THR A 67 -12.49 18.23 8.03
CA THR A 67 -12.17 17.93 6.63
C THR A 67 -13.05 16.77 6.14
N PRO A 68 -13.78 16.95 5.03
CA PRO A 68 -14.58 15.89 4.45
C PRO A 68 -13.71 14.68 4.12
N VAL A 69 -14.04 13.54 4.71
CA VAL A 69 -13.37 12.28 4.37
C VAL A 69 -14.13 11.64 3.22
N PRO A 70 -13.46 11.33 2.10
CA PRO A 70 -14.10 10.63 1.02
C PRO A 70 -14.58 9.25 1.50
N PRO A 71 -15.77 8.82 1.04
CA PRO A 71 -16.26 7.48 1.34
C PRO A 71 -15.25 6.45 0.86
N GLU A 72 -15.29 5.27 1.46
CA GLU A 72 -14.51 4.15 0.93
C GLU A 72 -15.09 3.78 -0.45
N PRO A 73 -14.27 3.82 -1.52
CA PRO A 73 -14.77 3.55 -2.86
C PRO A 73 -15.17 2.07 -2.95
N ALA A 74 -16.35 1.81 -3.51
CA ALA A 74 -16.88 0.45 -3.66
C ALA A 74 -16.03 -0.39 -4.63
N GLU A 75 -15.36 0.27 -5.58
CA GLU A 75 -14.47 -0.35 -6.56
C GLU A 75 -13.17 0.43 -6.65
N VAL A 76 -12.09 -0.26 -7.02
CA VAL A 76 -10.80 0.37 -7.28
C VAL A 76 -10.83 0.93 -8.71
N GLU A 77 -10.75 2.26 -8.83
CA GLU A 77 -10.81 2.96 -10.13
C GLU A 77 -9.61 2.65 -11.03
N ASP A 78 -8.39 2.78 -10.48
CA ASP A 78 -7.17 2.42 -11.21
C ASP A 78 -6.89 0.92 -11.03
N LEU A 79 -6.97 0.17 -12.12
CA LEU A 79 -6.55 -1.23 -12.23
C LEU A 79 -5.34 -1.44 -13.14
N ASN A 80 -4.79 -0.35 -13.68
CA ASN A 80 -3.65 -0.41 -14.59
C ASN A 80 -2.43 -1.00 -13.86
N PRO A 81 -1.57 -1.75 -14.56
CA PRO A 81 -0.33 -2.26 -13.98
C PRO A 81 0.62 -1.14 -13.57
N LEU A 82 1.73 -1.49 -12.91
CA LEU A 82 2.85 -0.58 -12.73
C LEU A 82 3.39 -0.15 -14.11
N ILE A 83 3.85 1.09 -14.22
CA ILE A 83 4.54 1.56 -15.42
C ILE A 83 5.85 0.78 -15.53
N MET A 84 6.09 0.21 -16.71
CA MET A 84 7.27 -0.59 -17.01
C MET A 84 8.29 0.21 -17.83
N PRO A 85 9.60 0.03 -17.61
CA PRO A 85 10.22 -0.87 -16.63
C PRO A 85 10.08 -0.37 -15.18
N VAL A 86 10.02 -1.29 -14.22
CA VAL A 86 10.01 -0.95 -12.79
C VAL A 86 11.44 -1.03 -12.26
N ASP A 87 12.16 0.08 -12.41
CA ASP A 87 13.48 0.27 -11.82
C ASP A 87 13.31 0.92 -10.44
N ALA A 88 13.77 0.23 -9.40
CA ALA A 88 13.64 0.72 -8.04
C ALA A 88 14.82 1.60 -7.66
N GLU A 89 14.54 2.79 -7.14
CA GLU A 89 15.56 3.69 -6.61
C GLU A 89 16.21 3.09 -5.35
N PHE A 90 15.39 2.61 -4.42
CA PHE A 90 15.85 2.01 -3.17
C PHE A 90 14.79 1.12 -2.52
N ARG A 91 15.19 0.42 -1.46
CA ARG A 91 14.30 -0.32 -0.54
C ARG A 91 13.91 0.58 0.62
N VAL A 92 12.63 0.66 0.95
CA VAL A 92 12.13 1.49 2.05
C VAL A 92 12.40 0.81 3.39
N GLY A 93 12.98 1.55 4.33
CA GLY A 93 13.12 1.15 5.73
C GLY A 93 12.04 1.79 6.61
N THR A 94 11.96 3.13 6.55
CA THR A 94 11.09 3.93 7.41
C THR A 94 10.02 4.64 6.59
N MET A 95 8.81 4.74 7.15
CA MET A 95 7.69 5.45 6.51
C MET A 95 7.14 6.53 7.45
N GLY A 96 7.13 7.76 6.95
CA GLY A 96 6.47 8.91 7.56
C GLY A 96 5.08 9.13 6.99
N LEU A 97 4.16 9.56 7.85
CA LEU A 97 2.82 9.95 7.46
C LEU A 97 2.39 11.18 8.26
N GLY A 98 1.93 12.22 7.57
CA GLY A 98 1.50 13.47 8.16
C GLY A 98 0.29 14.09 7.45
N TRP A 99 -0.27 15.12 8.07
CA TRP A 99 -1.32 15.96 7.50
C TRP A 99 -0.84 17.40 7.42
N ASP A 100 -0.90 17.98 6.23
CA ASP A 100 -0.70 19.41 6.01
C ASP A 100 -2.06 20.11 6.09
N SER A 101 -2.28 20.88 7.15
CA SER A 101 -3.54 21.59 7.37
C SER A 101 -3.75 22.78 6.43
N GLU A 102 -2.66 23.41 5.97
CA GLU A 102 -2.71 24.57 5.08
C GLU A 102 -3.07 24.12 3.67
N ALA A 103 -2.39 23.09 3.17
CA ALA A 103 -2.67 22.51 1.84
C ALA A 103 -3.86 21.54 1.83
N GLN A 104 -4.36 21.10 2.99
CA GLN A 104 -5.37 20.05 3.12
C GLN A 104 -4.94 18.73 2.43
N THR A 105 -3.68 18.34 2.58
CA THR A 105 -3.10 17.15 1.93
C THR A 105 -2.49 16.18 2.93
N VAL A 106 -2.58 14.89 2.62
CA VAL A 106 -1.82 13.84 3.28
C VAL A 106 -0.39 13.85 2.74
N VAL A 107 0.59 13.89 3.64
CA VAL A 107 2.01 13.81 3.29
C VAL A 107 2.51 12.41 3.62
N VAL A 108 2.95 11.68 2.59
CA VAL A 108 3.58 10.37 2.73
C VAL A 108 5.06 10.53 2.46
N GLU A 109 5.92 10.03 3.34
CA GLU A 109 7.36 10.01 3.14
C GLU A 109 7.89 8.58 3.29
N LEU A 110 8.69 8.14 2.31
CA LEU A 110 9.29 6.81 2.27
C LEU A 110 10.80 6.99 2.28
N LEU A 111 11.47 6.58 3.34
CA LEU A 111 12.91 6.72 3.52
C LEU A 111 13.61 5.40 3.21
N ALA A 112 14.74 5.48 2.53
CA ALA A 112 15.59 4.34 2.21
C ALA A 112 16.07 3.64 3.48
N VAL A 113 16.13 2.31 3.43
CA VAL A 113 16.77 1.51 4.46
C VAL A 113 18.26 1.82 4.46
N THR A 114 18.83 2.00 5.64
CA THR A 114 20.25 2.28 5.86
C THR A 114 20.75 1.49 7.06
N ASP A 115 22.05 1.22 7.10
CA ASP A 115 22.68 0.46 8.19
C ASP A 115 22.89 1.31 9.47
N ALA A 116 22.67 2.62 9.39
CA ALA A 116 22.75 3.52 10.53
C ALA A 116 21.36 3.70 11.15
N GLU A 117 21.29 3.61 12.47
CA GLU A 117 20.09 4.02 13.21
C GLU A 117 19.95 5.53 13.09
N PHE A 118 18.85 5.99 12.49
CA PHE A 118 18.48 7.40 12.46
C PHE A 118 17.28 7.62 13.37
N ASP A 119 17.29 8.76 14.06
CA ASP A 119 16.18 9.17 14.91
C ASP A 119 14.93 9.42 14.06
N ALA A 120 13.76 9.12 14.61
CA ALA A 120 12.47 9.43 14.00
C ALA A 120 12.29 10.94 13.76
N SER A 121 13.08 11.80 14.42
CA SER A 121 13.14 13.24 14.15
C SER A 121 13.58 13.60 12.73
N VAL A 122 14.24 12.69 12.00
CA VAL A 122 14.66 12.90 10.59
C VAL A 122 13.48 12.72 9.61
N VAL A 123 12.38 12.10 10.05
CA VAL A 123 11.19 11.89 9.23
C VAL A 123 10.42 13.21 9.11
N LEU A 124 10.14 13.62 7.87
CA LEU A 124 9.57 14.92 7.48
C LEU A 124 10.49 16.11 7.79
N ASP A 125 11.78 15.87 8.06
CA ASP A 125 12.80 16.91 8.11
C ASP A 125 13.41 17.12 6.72
N ASP A 126 13.77 18.37 6.40
CA ASP A 126 14.36 18.80 5.13
C ASP A 126 15.87 19.04 5.22
N THR A 127 16.51 18.61 6.32
CA THR A 127 17.96 18.66 6.46
C THR A 127 18.67 17.85 5.36
N ASP A 128 19.88 18.27 4.98
CA ASP A 128 20.68 17.55 3.98
C ASP A 128 21.26 16.22 4.50
N GLU A 129 21.05 15.93 5.78
CA GLU A 129 21.50 14.73 6.48
C GLU A 129 20.36 13.71 6.60
N GLY A 130 20.58 12.50 6.09
CA GLY A 130 19.61 11.41 6.21
C GLY A 130 19.65 10.44 5.03
N PRO A 131 18.78 9.42 5.02
CA PRO A 131 18.63 8.51 3.89
C PRO A 131 17.88 9.18 2.73
N ASP A 132 18.05 8.63 1.53
CA ASP A 132 17.26 9.02 0.36
C ASP A 132 15.76 8.83 0.63
N ALA A 133 14.92 9.70 0.06
CA ALA A 133 13.51 9.74 0.38
C ALA A 133 12.63 10.00 -0.84
N VAL A 134 11.41 9.47 -0.80
CA VAL A 134 10.31 9.86 -1.70
C VAL A 134 9.24 10.51 -0.85
N ARG A 135 8.91 11.77 -1.14
CA ARG A 135 7.84 12.51 -0.45
C ARG A 135 6.72 12.84 -1.41
N VAL A 136 5.51 12.42 -1.06
CA VAL A 136 4.32 12.53 -1.90
C VAL A 136 3.22 13.24 -1.14
N PHE A 137 2.63 14.25 -1.76
CA PHE A 137 1.46 14.97 -1.25
C PHE A 137 0.23 14.45 -1.97
N LEU A 138 -0.75 13.98 -1.21
CA LEU A 138 -1.97 13.37 -1.72
C LEU A 138 -3.18 14.15 -1.24
N THR A 139 -4.15 14.34 -2.12
CA THR A 139 -5.49 14.74 -1.69
C THR A 139 -6.09 13.64 -0.82
N PRO A 140 -7.08 13.96 0.05
CA PRO A 140 -7.79 12.93 0.81
C PRO A 140 -8.36 11.80 -0.05
N GLU A 141 -8.82 12.15 -1.26
CA GLU A 141 -9.37 11.21 -2.25
C GLU A 141 -8.29 10.27 -2.79
N SER A 142 -7.18 10.80 -3.30
CA SER A 142 -6.07 9.99 -3.80
C SER A 142 -5.46 9.12 -2.70
N ALA A 143 -5.36 9.63 -1.47
CA ALA A 143 -4.90 8.85 -0.31
C ALA A 143 -5.85 7.68 0.00
N ARG A 144 -7.16 7.91 -0.05
CA ARG A 144 -8.17 6.85 0.12
C ARG A 144 -8.07 5.80 -0.99
N GLN A 145 -8.00 6.23 -2.24
CA GLN A 145 -7.86 5.34 -3.39
C GLN A 145 -6.58 4.49 -3.30
N PHE A 146 -5.46 5.09 -2.90
CA PHE A 146 -4.22 4.36 -2.65
C PHE A 146 -4.40 3.27 -1.58
N ALA A 147 -5.04 3.58 -0.46
CA ALA A 147 -5.28 2.61 0.61
C ALA A 147 -6.15 1.44 0.14
N THR A 148 -7.27 1.72 -0.55
CA THR A 148 -8.16 0.68 -1.09
C THR A 148 -7.45 -0.19 -2.12
N ARG A 149 -6.72 0.41 -3.06
CA ARG A 149 -5.93 -0.33 -4.06
C ARG A 149 -4.86 -1.20 -3.40
N SER A 150 -4.15 -0.67 -2.42
CA SER A 150 -3.08 -1.39 -1.70
C SER A 150 -3.63 -2.65 -1.03
N ASN A 151 -4.77 -2.55 -0.35
CA ASN A 151 -5.45 -3.70 0.26
C ASN A 151 -5.79 -4.78 -0.77
N ARG A 152 -6.26 -4.38 -1.96
CA ARG A 152 -6.54 -5.31 -3.06
C ARG A 152 -5.28 -5.99 -3.59
N VAL A 153 -4.18 -5.26 -3.75
CA VAL A 153 -2.90 -5.83 -4.22
C VAL A 153 -2.34 -6.84 -3.21
N ILE A 154 -2.44 -6.52 -1.92
CA ILE A 154 -2.00 -7.40 -0.81
C ILE A 154 -2.82 -8.70 -0.77
N SER A 155 -4.12 -8.63 -1.07
CA SER A 155 -5.03 -9.78 -1.02
C SER A 155 -5.04 -10.62 -2.29
N ALA A 156 -4.65 -10.06 -3.45
CA ALA A 156 -4.62 -10.70 -4.78
C ALA A 156 -3.62 -11.89 -4.93
N GLY A 157 -3.04 -12.38 -3.84
CA GLY A 157 -2.21 -13.59 -3.80
C GLY A 157 -2.88 -14.78 -3.13
N ARG A 158 -4.08 -14.60 -2.59
CA ARG A 158 -4.85 -15.66 -1.94
C ARG A 158 -5.69 -16.39 -2.99
N PRO A 159 -5.85 -17.72 -2.90
CA PRO A 159 -6.80 -18.42 -3.76
C PRO A 159 -8.19 -17.80 -3.58
N PRO A 160 -8.94 -17.55 -4.68
CA PRO A 160 -10.29 -17.01 -4.58
C PRO A 160 -11.20 -18.04 -3.89
N CYS A 161 -12.13 -17.55 -3.07
CA CYS A 161 -13.15 -18.38 -2.48
C CYS A 161 -13.99 -19.00 -3.60
N PRO A 162 -14.16 -20.34 -3.66
CA PRO A 162 -14.93 -20.98 -4.73
C PRO A 162 -16.41 -20.55 -4.73
N LEU A 163 -16.90 -19.96 -3.63
CA LEU A 163 -18.28 -19.53 -3.47
C LEU A 163 -18.47 -18.06 -3.83
N CYS A 164 -17.74 -17.13 -3.20
CA CYS A 164 -17.94 -15.68 -3.39
C CYS A 164 -16.85 -14.98 -4.21
N GLN A 165 -15.79 -15.69 -4.64
CA GLN A 165 -14.63 -15.14 -5.37
C GLN A 165 -13.78 -14.12 -4.60
N GLU A 166 -14.08 -13.90 -3.31
CA GLU A 166 -13.23 -13.09 -2.41
C GLU A 166 -11.94 -13.84 -2.01
N PRO A 167 -10.83 -13.14 -1.75
CA PRO A 167 -9.56 -13.73 -1.31
C PRO A 167 -9.68 -14.56 -0.01
N LEU A 168 -9.31 -15.86 -0.04
CA LEU A 168 -9.35 -16.73 1.15
C LEU A 168 -8.27 -16.38 2.20
N ASP A 169 -8.66 -16.23 3.47
CA ASP A 169 -7.71 -16.09 4.57
C ASP A 169 -7.16 -17.46 5.03
N PRO A 170 -5.85 -17.59 5.35
CA PRO A 170 -5.29 -18.81 5.93
C PRO A 170 -5.98 -19.31 7.22
N GLN A 171 -6.57 -18.41 8.01
CA GLN A 171 -7.31 -18.77 9.24
C GLN A 171 -8.80 -19.05 9.01
N GLY A 172 -9.23 -19.09 7.74
CA GLY A 172 -10.62 -19.29 7.33
C GLY A 172 -11.28 -17.99 6.86
N HIS A 173 -11.97 -18.06 5.72
CA HIS A 173 -12.73 -16.94 5.15
C HIS A 173 -14.21 -17.04 5.57
N ILE A 174 -14.76 -15.94 6.08
CA ILE A 174 -16.19 -15.82 6.36
C ILE A 174 -16.90 -15.46 5.03
N CYS A 175 -17.43 -16.48 4.36
CA CYS A 175 -18.13 -16.26 3.09
C CYS A 175 -19.53 -15.70 3.34
N ALA A 176 -19.83 -14.53 2.77
CA ALA A 176 -21.16 -13.93 2.83
C ALA A 176 -22.24 -14.82 2.18
N ARG A 177 -21.88 -15.66 1.18
CA ARG A 177 -22.81 -16.61 0.56
C ARG A 177 -23.18 -17.81 1.45
N THR A 178 -22.43 -18.07 2.52
CA THR A 178 -22.75 -19.14 3.50
C THR A 178 -23.11 -18.59 4.88
N ASN A 179 -23.44 -17.29 5.00
CA ASN A 179 -23.71 -16.64 6.29
C ASN A 179 -22.63 -16.92 7.36
N GLY A 180 -21.35 -17.01 6.93
CA GLY A 180 -20.23 -17.20 7.84
C GLY A 180 -20.02 -18.61 8.40
N TYR A 181 -20.69 -19.63 7.86
CA TYR A 181 -20.47 -21.02 8.26
C TYR A 181 -19.05 -21.49 7.89
N ARG A 182 -18.23 -21.81 8.89
CA ARG A 182 -16.90 -22.42 8.72
C ARG A 182 -17.05 -23.93 8.58
N ARG A 183 -16.63 -24.48 7.43
CA ARG A 183 -16.35 -25.91 7.32
C ARG A 183 -14.84 -26.06 7.42
N ASP A 184 -14.36 -26.47 8.59
CA ASP A 184 -12.94 -26.80 8.74
C ASP A 184 -12.60 -27.97 7.81
N LEU A 185 -11.52 -27.75 7.06
CA LEU A 185 -10.67 -28.69 6.30
C LEU A 185 -11.12 -30.15 6.24
N LEU A 186 -11.33 -30.69 5.03
CA LEU A 186 -10.93 -32.04 4.60
C LEU A 186 -11.22 -32.18 3.08
N PHE A 187 -10.29 -31.71 2.24
CA PHE A 187 -10.09 -32.27 0.91
C PHE A 187 -8.73 -32.98 0.96
N GLY A 188 -8.71 -34.30 0.77
CA GLY A 188 -7.47 -35.06 0.58
C GLY A 188 -7.42 -36.44 1.23
N SER A 189 -8.35 -37.33 0.87
CA SER A 189 -8.03 -38.76 0.72
C SER A 189 -8.96 -39.30 -0.37
N ASP A 190 -8.50 -39.21 -1.62
CA ASP A 190 -9.09 -39.97 -2.70
C ASP A 190 -8.88 -41.46 -2.37
N ASP A 191 -9.96 -42.13 -1.97
CA ASP A 191 -10.11 -43.58 -2.10
C ASP A 191 -10.06 -43.89 -3.60
N GLU A 192 -8.96 -44.47 -4.08
CA GLU A 192 -8.97 -45.26 -5.31
C GLU A 192 -9.45 -46.68 -4.97
N PRO A 193 -10.55 -47.17 -5.57
CA PRO A 193 -10.78 -48.60 -5.66
C PRO A 193 -10.42 -49.05 -7.08
N GLU A 194 -9.31 -49.75 -7.26
CA GLU A 194 -9.16 -50.58 -8.46
C GLU A 194 -8.31 -51.84 -8.23
N GLN A 195 -9.01 -52.97 -8.39
CA GLN A 195 -8.61 -54.38 -8.53
C GLN A 195 -8.53 -55.25 -7.27
#